data_AF-A0A1T4LY81-F1
#
_entry.id   AF-A0A1T4LY81-F1
#
_cell.length_a   1.000
_cell.length_b   1.000
_cell.length_c   1.000
_cell.angle_alpha   90.00
_cell.angle_beta   90.00
_cell.angle_gamma   90.00
#
_symmetry.space_group_name_H-M   'P 1'
#
loop_
_entity.id
_entity.type
_entity.pdbx_description
1 polymer ?
#
loop_
_entity_poly.entity_id
_entity_poly.type
_entity_poly.pdbx_seq_one_letter_code
_entity_poly.pdbx_strand_id
1 'polypeptide(L)'
;MENTAILEYCKTLNHSLVYVLDVKKNKVLLNENNNKLMCELSKDDFFKHLLHSQVEQMKQNCFIGGKFEENLFLGENFSIFYDFLGLAYCSFAIPSKNLVFIIGAYRTNIKKISLRNKKLSRYLKLSKDILQVHFSEIKRIFIGIYNRILDCVFEHKKMIYLNLKSFLKNNIHQHYRLKELAELFFISPKTINRYSHLFDSKPFADCYNELKMEKAKEFILEGKNSLQEISQMVGYQEYSSFSRAFKLYFNCTPREFSKNMD
;
A
#
# COMPACT_ATOMS: atom_id res chain seq x y z
N MET A 1 4.15 -10.93 3.50
CA MET A 1 5.13 -10.14 2.72
C MET A 1 4.73 -8.66 2.64
N GLU A 2 3.52 -8.29 2.22
CA GLU A 2 3.10 -6.85 2.17
C GLU A 2 3.17 -6.10 3.49
N ASN A 3 2.54 -6.63 4.53
CA ASN A 3 2.60 -6.01 5.84
C ASN A 3 4.05 -6.03 6.38
N THR A 4 4.91 -6.92 5.88
CA THR A 4 6.30 -7.04 6.32
C THR A 4 7.09 -5.78 5.97
N ALA A 5 7.04 -5.30 4.71
CA ALA A 5 7.75 -4.07 4.30
C ALA A 5 7.24 -2.82 5.03
N ILE A 6 5.91 -2.73 5.24
CA ILE A 6 5.31 -1.64 6.01
C ILE A 6 5.80 -1.68 7.46
N LEU A 7 5.78 -2.85 8.09
CA LEU A 7 6.21 -3.02 9.48
C LEU A 7 7.72 -2.82 9.64
N GLU A 8 8.54 -3.22 8.66
CA GLU A 8 9.98 -2.94 8.61
C GLU A 8 10.25 -1.45 8.55
N TYR A 9 9.58 -0.72 7.65
CA TYR A 9 9.67 0.74 7.63
C TYR A 9 9.25 1.35 8.98
N CYS A 10 8.12 0.90 9.56
CA CYS A 10 7.68 1.38 10.87
C CYS A 10 8.69 1.12 11.99
N LYS A 11 9.42 0.00 11.97
CA LYS A 11 10.51 -0.30 12.94
C LYS A 11 11.72 0.62 12.79
N THR A 12 11.94 1.19 11.60
CA THR A 12 13.01 2.19 11.41
C THR A 12 12.63 3.58 11.95
N LEU A 13 11.35 3.79 12.26
CA LEU A 13 10.88 5.07 12.78
C LEU A 13 11.39 5.28 14.21
N ASN A 14 12.29 6.25 14.38
CA ASN A 14 12.78 6.62 15.70
C ASN A 14 11.79 7.57 16.41
N HIS A 15 10.65 7.03 16.82
CA HIS A 15 9.58 7.77 17.50
C HIS A 15 9.23 7.17 18.87
N SER A 16 8.63 7.96 19.76
CA SER A 16 8.29 7.52 21.13
C SER A 16 7.15 6.49 21.20
N LEU A 17 6.34 6.38 20.17
CA LEU A 17 5.23 5.46 20.02
C LEU A 17 5.07 5.12 18.54
N VAL A 18 5.21 3.84 18.22
CA VAL A 18 4.82 3.27 16.93
C VAL A 18 3.89 2.10 17.19
N TYR A 19 2.61 2.31 16.89
CA TYR A 19 1.56 1.32 17.12
C TYR A 19 0.86 0.96 15.81
N VAL A 20 0.76 -0.34 15.52
CA VAL A 20 0.11 -0.86 14.31
C VAL A 20 -0.83 -2.00 14.69
N LEU A 21 -2.10 -1.90 14.30
CA LEU A 21 -3.17 -2.86 14.60
C LEU A 21 -3.74 -3.46 13.31
N ASP A 22 -3.86 -4.78 13.25
CA ASP A 22 -4.72 -5.48 12.28
C ASP A 22 -6.13 -5.54 12.86
N VAL A 23 -7.03 -4.70 12.35
CA VAL A 23 -8.41 -4.54 12.84
C VAL A 23 -9.21 -5.82 12.60
N LYS A 24 -9.01 -6.48 11.46
CA LYS A 24 -9.77 -7.69 11.11
C LYS A 24 -9.43 -8.86 12.02
N LYS A 25 -8.16 -8.97 12.43
CA LYS A 25 -7.69 -10.01 13.35
C LYS A 25 -7.71 -9.58 14.81
N ASN A 26 -8.05 -8.32 15.08
CA ASN A 26 -7.90 -7.68 16.39
C ASN A 26 -6.52 -7.94 17.02
N LYS A 27 -5.45 -7.84 16.22
CA LYS A 27 -4.09 -8.23 16.61
C LYS A 27 -3.13 -7.06 16.48
N VAL A 28 -2.42 -6.73 17.56
CA VAL A 28 -1.33 -5.77 17.54
C VAL A 28 -0.14 -6.37 16.79
N LEU A 29 0.30 -5.68 15.73
CA LEU A 29 1.41 -6.10 14.88
C LEU A 29 2.74 -5.44 15.28
N LEU A 30 2.68 -4.21 15.78
CA LEU A 30 3.84 -3.45 16.27
C LEU A 30 3.41 -2.57 17.44
N ASN A 31 4.24 -2.55 18.49
CA ASN A 31 4.10 -1.66 19.64
C ASN A 31 5.51 -1.39 20.19
N GLU A 32 6.18 -0.39 19.64
CA GLU A 32 7.54 0.01 20.02
C GLU A 32 7.53 1.35 20.76
N ASN A 33 8.38 1.45 21.78
CA ASN A 33 8.55 2.63 22.61
C ASN A 33 10.03 2.80 22.97
N ASN A 34 10.70 3.74 22.30
CA ASN A 34 12.14 3.95 22.45
C ASN A 34 12.51 4.95 23.55
N ASN A 35 11.53 5.54 24.25
CA ASN A 35 11.78 6.45 25.38
C ASN A 35 11.33 5.80 26.70
N LYS A 36 12.31 5.29 27.47
CA LYS A 36 12.22 4.57 28.77
C LYS A 36 11.23 5.11 29.80
N LEU A 37 10.77 6.34 29.65
CA LEU A 37 9.81 7.03 30.49
C LEU A 37 8.39 6.44 30.52
N MET A 38 8.01 5.77 29.45
CA MET A 38 6.69 5.14 29.30
C MET A 38 6.72 3.66 29.70
N CYS A 39 7.91 3.10 29.96
CA CYS A 39 8.14 1.69 30.23
C CYS A 39 7.86 1.28 31.69
N GLU A 40 7.58 2.23 32.59
CA GLU A 40 7.27 1.94 34.01
C GLU A 40 5.77 1.81 34.33
N LEU A 41 4.91 2.04 33.35
CA LEU A 41 3.46 1.88 33.52
C LEU A 41 3.10 0.54 32.92
N SER A 42 2.26 -0.24 33.62
CA SER A 42 1.64 -1.44 33.04
C SER A 42 1.24 -1.13 31.60
N LYS A 43 1.71 -1.95 30.65
CA LYS A 43 1.55 -1.80 29.18
C LYS A 43 0.12 -1.49 28.70
N ASP A 44 -0.85 -1.58 29.60
CA ASP A 44 -2.26 -1.62 29.33
C ASP A 44 -2.99 -0.36 29.79
N ASP A 45 -2.90 0.13 31.02
CA ASP A 45 -4.00 0.97 31.52
C ASP A 45 -4.02 2.43 31.01
N PHE A 46 -2.89 3.13 30.95
CA PHE A 46 -2.91 4.56 30.56
C PHE A 46 -3.19 4.74 29.07
N PHE A 47 -2.47 4.00 28.24
CA PHE A 47 -2.63 4.04 26.80
C PHE A 47 -3.88 3.27 26.34
N LYS A 48 -4.28 2.15 26.97
CA LYS A 48 -5.61 1.60 26.68
C LYS A 48 -6.67 2.62 27.03
N HIS A 49 -6.70 3.27 28.20
CA HIS A 49 -7.82 4.18 28.47
C HIS A 49 -7.82 5.46 27.62
N LEU A 50 -6.65 6.08 27.39
CA LEU A 50 -6.56 7.30 26.58
C LEU A 50 -6.74 7.01 25.09
N LEU A 51 -6.03 6.01 24.55
CA LEU A 51 -6.17 5.62 23.15
C LEU A 51 -7.45 4.84 22.89
N HIS A 52 -8.00 4.02 23.80
CA HIS A 52 -9.31 3.39 23.59
C HIS A 52 -10.41 4.44 23.57
N SER A 53 -10.40 5.45 24.46
CA SER A 53 -11.37 6.54 24.36
C SER A 53 -11.25 7.31 23.04
N GLN A 54 -10.02 7.58 22.58
CA GLN A 54 -9.79 8.27 21.31
C GLN A 54 -10.07 7.38 20.09
N VAL A 55 -9.72 6.09 20.13
CA VAL A 55 -9.97 5.09 19.07
C VAL A 55 -11.44 4.73 19.00
N GLU A 56 -12.15 4.63 20.12
CA GLU A 56 -13.61 4.49 20.15
C GLU A 56 -14.29 5.76 19.65
N GLN A 57 -13.81 6.96 20.02
CA GLN A 57 -14.27 8.21 19.40
C GLN A 57 -13.97 8.27 17.90
N MET A 58 -12.82 7.78 17.43
CA MET A 58 -12.50 7.69 16.01
C MET A 58 -13.39 6.67 15.30
N LYS A 59 -13.66 5.50 15.91
CA LYS A 59 -14.62 4.51 15.40
C LYS A 59 -16.03 5.08 15.29
N GLN A 60 -16.47 5.90 16.24
CA GLN A 60 -17.79 6.54 16.26
C GLN A 60 -17.89 7.72 15.28
N ASN A 61 -16.85 8.55 15.17
CA ASN A 61 -16.82 9.75 14.31
C ASN A 61 -16.49 9.45 12.84
N CYS A 62 -15.95 8.28 12.52
CA CYS A 62 -15.94 7.77 11.14
C CYS A 62 -17.37 7.48 10.62
N PHE A 63 -18.38 7.38 11.50
CA PHE A 63 -19.79 7.19 11.12
C PHE A 63 -20.64 8.47 11.24
N ILE A 64 -20.18 9.51 11.93
CA ILE A 64 -20.94 10.75 12.13
C ILE A 64 -19.96 11.92 12.00
N GLY A 65 -20.13 12.74 10.95
CA GLY A 65 -19.27 13.87 10.57
C GLY A 65 -19.16 14.99 11.62
N GLY A 66 -18.49 14.71 12.73
CA GLY A 66 -18.17 15.66 13.79
C GLY A 66 -16.82 16.35 13.52
N LYS A 67 -16.86 17.68 13.42
CA LYS A 67 -15.68 18.54 13.27
C LYS A 67 -14.78 18.45 14.51
N PHE A 68 -13.54 18.03 14.31
CA PHE A 68 -12.42 18.34 15.20
C PHE A 68 -11.75 19.62 14.68
N GLU A 69 -11.70 20.67 15.51
CA GLU A 69 -11.11 21.95 15.15
C GLU A 69 -9.59 21.81 14.89
N GLU A 70 -9.16 22.44 13.79
CA GLU A 70 -7.80 22.50 13.21
C GLU A 70 -7.16 21.17 12.75
N ASN A 71 -7.96 20.26 12.18
CA ASN A 71 -7.41 19.19 11.34
C ASN A 71 -7.00 19.73 9.97
N LEU A 72 -5.70 19.67 9.63
CA LEU A 72 -5.31 19.66 8.23
C LEU A 72 -5.76 18.32 7.64
N PHE A 73 -6.98 18.30 7.10
CA PHE A 73 -7.54 17.14 6.41
C PHE A 73 -6.74 16.86 5.13
N LEU A 74 -5.86 15.86 5.18
CA LEU A 74 -5.32 15.19 3.99
C LEU A 74 -6.06 13.87 3.82
N GLY A 75 -7.34 13.98 3.42
CA GLY A 75 -8.25 12.84 3.19
C GLY A 75 -8.90 12.26 4.46
N GLU A 76 -9.93 11.42 4.26
CA GLU A 76 -10.77 10.82 5.33
C GLU A 76 -10.01 9.86 6.27
N ASN A 77 -8.77 9.49 5.94
CA ASN A 77 -8.05 8.41 6.62
C ASN A 77 -6.81 8.86 7.40
N PHE A 78 -6.52 10.15 7.54
CA PHE A 78 -5.35 10.66 8.27
C PHE A 78 -5.73 11.83 9.18
N SER A 79 -5.26 11.79 10.42
CA SER A 79 -5.47 12.85 11.41
C SER A 79 -4.23 13.07 12.27
N ILE A 80 -4.06 14.29 12.75
CA ILE A 80 -3.05 14.68 13.74
C ILE A 80 -3.80 15.16 14.96
N PHE A 81 -3.47 14.65 16.14
CA PHE A 81 -4.12 15.04 17.38
C PHE A 81 -3.09 15.32 18.47
N TYR A 82 -3.52 16.12 19.45
CA TYR A 82 -2.71 16.54 20.58
C TYR A 82 -3.36 16.07 21.88
N ASP A 83 -2.56 15.60 22.82
CA ASP A 83 -3.04 15.30 24.17
C ASP A 83 -2.88 16.51 25.11
N PHE A 84 -3.43 16.38 26.32
CA PHE A 84 -3.36 17.42 27.36
C PHE A 84 -1.94 17.67 27.89
N LEU A 85 -0.97 16.81 27.58
CA LEU A 85 0.45 16.97 27.93
C LEU A 85 1.22 17.74 26.85
N GLY A 86 0.56 18.02 25.72
CA GLY A 86 1.14 18.69 24.57
C GLY A 86 1.93 17.83 23.63
N LEU A 87 1.63 16.53 23.65
CA LEU A 87 2.20 15.57 22.74
C LEU A 87 1.32 15.44 21.51
N ALA A 88 1.95 15.53 20.35
CA ALA A 88 1.36 15.36 19.04
C ALA A 88 1.53 13.93 18.56
N TYR A 89 0.48 13.39 17.94
CA TYR A 89 0.45 12.08 17.32
C TYR A 89 -0.24 12.20 15.97
N CYS A 90 0.10 11.32 15.04
CA CYS A 90 -0.74 11.05 13.88
C CYS A 90 -1.41 9.69 14.01
N SER A 91 -2.62 9.61 13.47
CA SER A 91 -3.30 8.34 13.23
C SER A 91 -3.79 8.28 11.80
N PHE A 92 -3.69 7.10 11.20
CA PHE A 92 -4.26 6.86 9.89
C PHE A 92 -4.61 5.39 9.68
N ALA A 93 -5.46 5.14 8.69
CA ALA A 93 -5.89 3.80 8.31
C ALA A 93 -5.48 3.46 6.88
N ILE A 94 -5.22 2.18 6.65
CA ILE A 94 -5.10 1.58 5.31
C ILE A 94 -6.19 0.51 5.23
N PRO A 95 -7.43 0.89 4.84
CA PRO A 95 -8.58 -0.04 4.83
C PRO A 95 -8.32 -1.28 4.00
N SER A 96 -7.65 -1.12 2.84
CA SER A 96 -7.29 -2.24 1.96
C SER A 96 -6.40 -3.31 2.60
N LYS A 97 -5.76 -3.01 3.74
CA LYS A 97 -4.92 -3.93 4.52
C LYS A 97 -5.49 -4.24 5.91
N ASN A 98 -6.63 -3.66 6.28
CA ASN A 98 -7.18 -3.68 7.64
C ASN A 98 -6.21 -3.15 8.70
N LEU A 99 -5.32 -2.21 8.33
CA LEU A 99 -4.32 -1.67 9.24
C LEU A 99 -4.72 -0.29 9.76
N VAL A 100 -4.51 -0.07 11.05
CA VAL A 100 -4.57 1.24 11.72
C VAL A 100 -3.22 1.53 12.35
N PHE A 101 -2.79 2.78 12.22
CA PHE A 101 -1.51 3.28 12.68
C PHE A 101 -1.72 4.40 13.68
N ILE A 102 -0.89 4.42 14.73
CA ILE A 102 -0.73 5.56 15.62
C ILE A 102 0.77 5.76 15.81
N ILE A 103 1.27 6.92 15.38
CA ILE A 103 2.70 7.22 15.33
C ILE A 103 2.94 8.60 15.96
N GLY A 104 3.91 8.70 16.87
CA GLY A 104 4.22 9.90 17.66
C GLY A 104 5.23 9.54 18.74
N ALA A 105 5.46 10.28 19.82
CA ALA A 105 4.95 11.57 20.22
C ALA A 105 5.97 12.67 19.89
N TYR A 106 5.50 13.85 19.50
CA TYR A 106 6.31 15.06 19.46
C TYR A 106 5.79 16.08 20.45
N ARG A 107 6.69 16.67 21.24
CA ARG A 107 6.29 17.73 22.16
C ARG A 107 6.13 19.04 21.39
N THR A 108 4.99 19.69 21.56
CA THR A 108 4.75 21.05 21.11
C THR A 108 4.94 22.07 22.23
N ASN A 109 5.17 23.32 21.87
CA ASN A 109 5.18 24.44 22.81
C ASN A 109 3.75 24.70 23.32
N ILE A 110 3.31 23.94 24.33
CA ILE A 110 2.06 24.23 25.03
C ILE A 110 2.29 25.24 26.16
N LYS A 111 1.30 26.11 26.38
CA LYS A 111 1.23 27.03 27.52
C LYS A 111 1.45 26.27 28.83
N LYS A 112 2.18 26.84 29.80
CA LYS A 112 2.43 26.20 31.10
C LYS A 112 1.10 25.78 31.76
N ILE A 113 0.86 24.47 31.86
CA ILE A 113 -0.27 23.90 32.60
C ILE A 113 0.18 23.65 34.03
N SER A 114 -0.50 24.25 35.01
CA SER A 114 -0.31 23.94 36.43
C SER A 114 -1.24 22.79 36.83
N LEU A 115 -0.67 21.65 37.22
CA LEU A 115 -1.41 20.46 37.61
C LEU A 115 -1.31 20.25 39.12
N ARG A 116 -2.46 20.23 39.83
CA ARG A 116 -2.51 19.93 41.27
C ARG A 116 -2.43 18.43 41.57
N ASN A 117 -2.76 17.58 40.60
CA ASN A 117 -2.72 16.13 40.76
C ASN A 117 -1.28 15.60 40.65
N LYS A 118 -0.78 14.96 41.72
CA LYS A 118 0.59 14.42 41.78
C LYS A 118 0.90 13.43 40.64
N LYS A 119 -0.04 12.57 40.26
CA LYS A 119 0.12 11.59 39.16
C LYS A 119 0.24 12.32 37.81
N LEU A 120 -0.63 13.28 37.53
CA LEU A 120 -0.55 14.09 36.30
C LEU A 120 0.72 14.96 36.26
N SER A 121 1.18 15.47 37.41
CA SER A 121 2.42 16.22 37.50
C SER A 121 3.66 15.37 37.15
N ARG A 122 3.64 14.09 37.52
CA ARG A 122 4.67 13.12 37.10
C ARG A 122 4.65 12.99 35.57
N TYR A 123 3.48 12.77 34.96
CA TYR A 123 3.37 12.66 33.51
C TYR A 123 3.83 13.91 32.75
N LEU A 124 3.50 15.11 33.24
CA LEU A 124 3.98 16.35 32.63
C LEU A 124 5.50 16.53 32.73
N LYS A 125 6.13 16.03 33.80
CA LYS A 125 7.60 15.99 33.91
C LYS A 125 8.18 15.02 32.90
N LEU A 126 7.61 13.82 32.82
CA LEU A 126 8.08 12.79 31.90
C LEU A 126 7.93 13.27 30.45
N SER A 127 6.81 13.88 30.07
CA SER A 127 6.63 14.35 28.69
C SER A 127 7.67 15.37 28.22
N LYS A 128 8.53 15.92 29.10
CA LYS A 128 9.61 16.87 28.73
C LYS A 128 10.79 16.20 28.06
N ASP A 129 10.99 14.90 28.26
CA ASP A 129 12.09 14.17 27.62
C ASP A 129 11.73 13.73 26.19
N ILE A 130 10.48 13.95 25.78
CA ILE A 130 10.04 13.73 24.39
C ILE A 130 10.54 14.89 23.52
N LEU A 131 11.05 14.55 22.33
CA LEU A 131 11.62 15.50 21.39
C LEU A 131 10.63 16.63 21.09
N GLN A 132 11.08 17.86 21.34
CA GLN A 132 10.32 19.07 21.05
C GLN A 132 10.51 19.50 19.60
N VAL A 133 9.40 19.70 18.89
CA VAL A 133 9.39 20.01 17.45
C VAL A 133 8.36 21.10 17.19
N HIS A 134 8.66 22.00 16.23
CA HIS A 134 7.72 23.06 15.88
C HIS A 134 6.48 22.49 15.18
N PHE A 135 5.30 23.08 15.39
CA PHE A 135 4.04 22.58 14.84
C PHE A 135 4.07 22.36 13.32
N SER A 136 4.67 23.30 12.58
CA SER A 136 4.83 23.19 11.12
C SER A 136 5.70 22.01 10.69
N GLU A 137 6.69 21.65 11.49
CA GLU A 137 7.59 20.52 11.23
C GLU A 137 6.91 19.19 11.56
N ILE A 138 6.18 19.12 12.68
CA ILE A 138 5.39 17.94 13.07
C ILE A 138 4.48 17.52 11.91
N LYS A 139 3.78 18.48 11.32
CA LYS A 139 2.88 18.20 10.20
C LYS A 139 3.63 17.65 9.00
N ARG A 140 4.78 18.23 8.62
CA ARG A 140 5.62 17.73 7.52
C ARG A 140 6.11 16.30 7.79
N ILE A 141 6.56 16.03 9.01
CA ILE A 141 7.05 14.70 9.41
C ILE A 141 5.93 13.67 9.28
N PHE A 142 4.77 13.92 9.88
CA PHE A 142 3.66 12.96 9.86
C PHE A 142 3.11 12.72 8.45
N ILE A 143 3.02 13.76 7.61
CA ILE A 143 2.66 13.60 6.19
C ILE A 143 3.72 12.77 5.45
N GLY A 144 5.00 13.01 5.72
CA GLY A 144 6.09 12.25 5.11
C GLY A 144 6.03 10.75 5.47
N ILE A 145 5.73 10.42 6.73
CA ILE A 145 5.54 9.04 7.18
C ILE A 145 4.34 8.40 6.47
N TYR A 146 3.20 9.11 6.42
CA TYR A 146 2.01 8.63 5.73
C TYR A 146 2.29 8.32 4.26
N ASN A 147 2.93 9.25 3.54
CA ASN A 147 3.25 9.08 2.12
C ASN A 147 4.21 7.91 1.90
N ARG A 148 5.28 7.78 2.70
CA ARG A 148 6.21 6.65 2.58
C ARG A 148 5.53 5.29 2.78
N ILE A 149 4.58 5.19 3.71
CA ILE A 149 3.82 3.96 3.91
C ILE A 149 2.89 3.70 2.71
N LEU A 150 2.26 4.73 2.15
CA LEU A 150 1.48 4.60 0.92
C LEU A 150 2.35 4.13 -0.26
N ASP A 151 3.57 4.65 -0.37
CA ASP A 151 4.55 4.23 -1.38
C ASP A 151 4.89 2.75 -1.23
N CYS A 152 5.14 2.27 -0.01
CA CYS A 152 5.35 0.84 0.25
C CYS A 152 4.17 -0.02 -0.24
N VAL A 153 2.94 0.44 -0.03
CA VAL A 153 1.74 -0.26 -0.51
C VAL A 153 1.63 -0.22 -2.03
N PHE A 154 1.92 0.92 -2.65
CA PHE A 154 1.84 1.11 -4.10
C PHE A 154 2.89 0.26 -4.83
N GLU A 155 4.16 0.34 -4.41
CA GLU A 155 5.25 -0.42 -4.99
C GLU A 155 5.00 -1.93 -4.89
N HIS A 156 4.42 -2.41 -3.79
CA HIS A 156 4.07 -3.80 -3.70
C HIS A 156 3.00 -4.22 -4.73
N LYS A 157 1.94 -3.42 -4.91
CA LYS A 157 0.91 -3.70 -5.94
C LYS A 157 1.55 -3.77 -7.34
N LYS A 158 2.46 -2.85 -7.63
CA LYS A 158 3.20 -2.78 -8.90
C LYS A 158 4.07 -4.01 -9.08
N MET A 159 4.80 -4.42 -8.04
CA MET A 159 5.69 -5.58 -8.08
C MET A 159 4.92 -6.90 -8.30
N ILE A 160 3.76 -7.12 -7.64
CA ILE A 160 2.89 -8.27 -7.95
C ILE A 160 2.51 -8.26 -9.44
N TYR A 161 2.08 -7.11 -9.95
CA TYR A 161 1.62 -7.00 -11.33
C TYR A 161 2.75 -7.23 -12.36
N LEU A 162 3.93 -6.67 -12.12
CA LEU A 162 5.11 -6.88 -12.96
C LEU A 162 5.57 -8.34 -12.93
N ASN A 163 5.56 -8.99 -11.76
CA ASN A 163 5.85 -10.41 -11.65
C ASN A 163 4.85 -11.26 -12.42
N LEU A 164 3.56 -10.91 -12.38
CA LEU A 164 2.53 -11.56 -13.17
C LEU A 164 2.79 -11.42 -14.68
N LYS A 165 3.11 -10.21 -15.16
CA LYS A 165 3.47 -10.00 -16.57
C LYS A 165 4.74 -10.77 -16.96
N SER A 166 5.75 -10.79 -16.10
CA SER A 166 7.00 -11.53 -16.33
C SER A 166 6.75 -13.04 -16.42
N PHE A 167 5.97 -13.59 -15.50
CA PHE A 167 5.56 -14.99 -15.52
C PHE A 167 4.85 -15.36 -16.84
N LEU A 168 3.93 -14.51 -17.31
CA LEU A 168 3.23 -14.73 -18.58
C LEU A 168 4.14 -14.63 -19.78
N LYS A 169 5.09 -13.69 -19.80
CA LYS A 169 6.10 -13.61 -20.88
C LYS A 169 6.91 -14.90 -20.97
N ASN A 170 7.29 -15.48 -19.83
CA ASN A 170 8.07 -16.72 -19.79
C ASN A 170 7.24 -17.97 -20.12
N ASN A 171 5.91 -17.89 -19.98
CA ASN A 171 4.99 -19.01 -20.23
C ASN A 171 3.96 -18.67 -21.31
N ILE A 172 4.35 -17.87 -22.31
CA ILE A 172 3.46 -17.27 -23.30
C ILE A 172 2.73 -18.30 -24.19
N HIS A 173 3.34 -19.49 -24.33
CA HIS A 173 2.79 -20.63 -25.04
C HIS A 173 1.57 -21.25 -24.34
N GLN A 174 1.38 -20.99 -23.04
CA GLN A 174 0.26 -21.55 -22.27
C GLN A 174 -0.95 -20.60 -22.28
N HIS A 175 -2.15 -21.17 -22.32
CA HIS A 175 -3.37 -20.39 -22.18
C HIS A 175 -3.83 -20.39 -20.72
N TYR A 176 -3.51 -19.34 -19.97
CA TYR A 176 -4.03 -19.15 -18.62
C TYR A 176 -5.37 -18.41 -18.62
N ARG A 177 -6.35 -18.96 -17.90
CA ARG A 177 -7.57 -18.26 -17.53
C ARG A 177 -7.27 -17.27 -16.41
N LEU A 178 -8.02 -16.17 -16.35
CA LEU A 178 -7.85 -15.14 -15.31
C LEU A 178 -7.95 -15.73 -13.89
N LYS A 179 -8.81 -16.74 -13.69
CA LYS A 179 -8.97 -17.43 -12.40
C LYS A 179 -7.73 -18.24 -12.01
N GLU A 180 -7.08 -18.90 -12.96
CA GLU A 180 -5.86 -19.68 -12.71
C GLU A 180 -4.70 -18.73 -12.32
N LEU A 181 -4.57 -17.59 -13.01
CA LEU A 181 -3.59 -16.56 -12.63
C LEU A 181 -3.87 -15.98 -11.24
N ALA A 182 -5.13 -15.74 -10.92
CA ALA A 182 -5.54 -15.27 -9.60
C ALA A 182 -5.10 -16.24 -8.49
N GLU A 183 -5.32 -17.54 -8.71
CA GLU A 183 -4.91 -18.60 -7.77
C GLU A 183 -3.37 -18.68 -7.66
N LEU A 184 -2.64 -18.69 -8.78
CA LEU A 184 -1.17 -18.74 -8.82
C LEU A 184 -0.51 -17.56 -8.09
N PHE A 185 -1.10 -16.37 -8.18
CA PHE A 185 -0.58 -15.15 -7.58
C PHE A 185 -1.23 -14.81 -6.22
N PHE A 186 -2.07 -15.69 -5.69
CA PHE A 186 -2.78 -15.52 -4.42
C PHE A 186 -3.54 -14.18 -4.31
N ILE A 187 -4.16 -13.75 -5.42
CA ILE A 187 -4.96 -12.53 -5.52
C ILE A 187 -6.32 -12.84 -6.16
N SER A 188 -7.29 -11.93 -6.07
CA SER A 188 -8.58 -12.15 -6.74
C SER A 188 -8.52 -11.77 -8.23
N PRO A 189 -9.35 -12.36 -9.10
CA PRO A 189 -9.46 -11.95 -10.52
C PRO A 189 -9.76 -10.46 -10.68
N LYS A 190 -10.60 -9.90 -9.79
CA LYS A 190 -10.91 -8.47 -9.73
C LYS A 190 -9.66 -7.63 -9.42
N THR A 191 -8.74 -8.14 -8.60
CA THR A 191 -7.48 -7.44 -8.27
C THR A 191 -6.56 -7.38 -9.50
N ILE A 192 -6.46 -8.46 -10.28
CA ILE A 192 -5.67 -8.46 -11.52
C ILE A 192 -6.17 -7.38 -12.48
N ASN A 193 -7.48 -7.34 -12.75
CA ASN A 193 -8.06 -6.29 -13.61
C ASN A 193 -7.84 -4.89 -13.03
N ARG A 194 -8.00 -4.70 -11.72
CA ARG A 194 -7.72 -3.41 -11.09
C ARG A 194 -6.26 -2.99 -11.26
N TYR A 195 -5.32 -3.92 -11.16
CA TYR A 195 -3.89 -3.63 -11.37
C TYR A 195 -3.59 -3.31 -12.82
N SER A 196 -4.15 -4.03 -13.79
CA SER A 196 -3.96 -3.70 -15.20
C SER A 196 -4.50 -2.31 -15.55
N HIS A 197 -5.68 -1.94 -15.05
CA HIS A 197 -6.19 -0.57 -15.22
C HIS A 197 -5.31 0.48 -14.52
N LEU A 198 -4.76 0.16 -13.35
CA LEU A 198 -3.92 1.08 -12.60
C LEU A 198 -2.57 1.33 -13.27
N PHE A 199 -1.93 0.29 -13.82
CA PHE A 199 -0.55 0.36 -14.29
C PHE A 199 -0.41 0.43 -15.82
N ASP A 200 -1.34 -0.16 -16.55
CA ASP A 200 -1.34 -0.21 -18.03
C ASP A 200 -2.54 0.51 -18.65
N SER A 201 -3.43 1.10 -17.82
CA SER A 201 -4.64 1.83 -18.24
C SER A 201 -5.59 1.05 -19.14
N LYS A 202 -5.58 -0.28 -19.07
CA LYS A 202 -6.42 -1.16 -19.90
C LYS A 202 -6.84 -2.46 -19.19
N PRO A 203 -7.88 -3.14 -19.68
CA PRO A 203 -8.28 -4.45 -19.17
C PRO A 203 -7.14 -5.47 -19.25
N PHE A 204 -7.16 -6.45 -18.34
CA PHE A 204 -6.08 -7.44 -18.28
C PHE A 204 -6.03 -8.34 -19.52
N ALA A 205 -7.18 -8.66 -20.11
CA ALA A 205 -7.25 -9.45 -21.34
C ALA A 205 -6.48 -8.78 -22.49
N ASP A 206 -6.61 -7.46 -22.63
CA ASP A 206 -5.90 -6.69 -23.65
C ASP A 206 -4.40 -6.64 -23.36
N CYS A 207 -4.02 -6.49 -22.09
CA CYS A 207 -2.61 -6.60 -21.67
C CYS A 207 -2.03 -7.97 -22.06
N TYR A 208 -2.78 -9.05 -21.84
CA TYR A 208 -2.28 -10.39 -22.11
C TYR A 208 -2.17 -10.66 -23.62
N ASN A 209 -3.16 -10.22 -24.40
CA ASN A 209 -3.11 -10.30 -25.86
C ASN A 209 -1.92 -9.51 -26.41
N GLU A 210 -1.67 -8.31 -25.92
CA GLU A 210 -0.50 -7.51 -26.30
C GLU A 210 0.82 -8.25 -26.05
N LEU A 211 0.99 -8.89 -24.89
CA LEU A 211 2.18 -9.70 -24.61
C LEU A 211 2.38 -10.81 -25.66
N LYS A 212 1.30 -11.45 -26.10
CA LYS A 212 1.34 -12.49 -27.13
C LYS A 212 1.70 -11.90 -28.50
N MET A 213 1.13 -10.76 -28.86
CA MET A 213 1.34 -10.13 -30.16
C MET A 213 2.76 -9.58 -30.30
N GLU A 214 3.29 -8.90 -29.29
CA GLU A 214 4.67 -8.43 -29.29
C GLU A 214 5.66 -9.60 -29.36
N LYS A 215 5.40 -10.71 -28.65
CA LYS A 215 6.25 -11.91 -28.75
C LYS A 215 6.16 -12.57 -30.13
N ALA A 216 4.97 -12.64 -30.72
CA ALA A 216 4.81 -13.16 -32.08
C ALA A 216 5.58 -12.32 -33.10
N LYS A 217 5.52 -10.98 -32.96
CA LYS A 217 6.31 -10.05 -33.77
C LYS A 217 7.81 -10.31 -33.62
N GLU A 218 8.32 -10.49 -32.41
CA GLU A 218 9.73 -10.88 -32.19
C GLU A 218 10.09 -12.16 -32.95
N PHE A 219 9.27 -13.22 -32.85
CA PHE A 219 9.54 -14.48 -33.56
C PHE A 219 9.48 -14.36 -35.09
N ILE A 220 8.57 -13.51 -35.62
CA ILE A 220 8.51 -13.24 -37.07
C ILE A 220 9.78 -12.53 -37.53
N LEU A 221 10.24 -11.54 -36.76
CA LEU A 221 11.48 -10.80 -37.03
C LEU A 221 12.73 -11.68 -36.98
N GLU A 222 12.74 -12.72 -36.13
CA GLU A 222 13.84 -13.68 -36.09
C GLU A 222 13.93 -14.56 -37.34
N GLY A 223 12.82 -14.77 -38.07
CA GLY A 223 12.81 -15.53 -39.32
C GLY A 223 13.12 -17.04 -39.18
N LYS A 224 13.13 -17.58 -37.96
CA LYS A 224 13.52 -18.98 -37.68
C LYS A 224 12.37 -19.99 -37.73
N ASN A 225 11.13 -19.50 -37.68
CA ASN A 225 9.94 -20.32 -37.48
C ASN A 225 8.87 -20.01 -38.53
N SER A 226 8.10 -21.02 -38.92
CA SER A 226 6.94 -20.80 -39.78
C SER A 226 5.85 -20.02 -39.03
N LEU A 227 5.01 -19.26 -39.75
CA LEU A 227 3.90 -18.52 -39.13
C LEU A 227 2.92 -19.43 -38.37
N GLN A 228 2.81 -20.70 -38.79
CA GLN A 228 2.04 -21.73 -38.09
C GLN A 228 2.69 -22.09 -36.75
N GLU A 229 4.00 -22.37 -36.73
CA GLU A 229 4.75 -22.62 -35.48
C GLU A 229 4.67 -21.44 -34.52
N ILE A 230 4.86 -20.21 -35.02
CA ILE A 230 4.79 -18.99 -34.21
C ILE A 230 3.43 -18.89 -33.52
N SER A 231 2.33 -19.20 -34.22
CA SER A 231 0.98 -19.20 -33.63
C SER A 231 0.88 -20.16 -32.43
N GLN A 232 1.48 -21.34 -32.52
CA GLN A 232 1.51 -22.33 -31.44
C GLN A 232 2.43 -21.88 -30.30
N MET A 233 3.59 -21.30 -30.62
CA MET A 233 4.57 -20.79 -29.65
C MET A 233 4.02 -19.64 -28.79
N VAL A 234 3.07 -18.85 -29.32
CA VAL A 234 2.35 -17.82 -28.55
C VAL A 234 0.99 -18.29 -28.01
N GLY A 235 0.75 -19.60 -28.05
CA GLY A 235 -0.35 -20.26 -27.36
C GLY A 235 -1.71 -20.12 -28.05
N TYR A 236 -1.74 -20.05 -29.38
CA TYR A 236 -2.96 -20.23 -30.18
C TYR A 236 -3.01 -21.67 -30.70
N GLN A 237 -4.18 -22.31 -30.56
CA GLN A 237 -4.41 -23.65 -31.11
C GLN A 237 -4.57 -23.61 -32.64
N GLU A 238 -5.28 -22.58 -33.13
CA GLU A 238 -5.61 -22.42 -34.53
C GLU A 238 -4.97 -21.15 -35.10
N TYR A 239 -4.29 -21.30 -36.25
CA TYR A 239 -3.64 -20.19 -36.95
C TYR A 239 -4.61 -19.10 -37.38
N SER A 240 -5.85 -19.46 -37.73
CA SER A 240 -6.90 -18.51 -38.11
C SER A 240 -7.22 -17.53 -36.97
N SER A 241 -7.25 -18.01 -35.74
CA SER A 241 -7.47 -17.20 -34.54
C SER A 241 -6.29 -16.26 -34.27
N PHE A 242 -5.06 -16.79 -34.39
CA PHE A 242 -3.84 -16.00 -34.28
C PHE A 242 -3.79 -14.89 -35.33
N SER A 243 -4.00 -15.22 -36.61
CA SER A 243 -3.94 -14.27 -37.71
C SER A 243 -4.96 -13.13 -37.56
N ARG A 244 -6.17 -13.44 -37.07
CA ARG A 244 -7.19 -12.43 -36.76
C ARG A 244 -6.75 -11.52 -35.62
N ALA A 245 -6.22 -12.09 -34.53
CA ALA A 245 -5.74 -11.31 -33.39
C ALA A 245 -4.55 -10.41 -33.77
N PHE A 246 -3.58 -10.94 -34.53
CA PHE A 246 -2.42 -10.20 -35.02
C PHE A 246 -2.85 -9.06 -35.94
N LYS A 247 -3.78 -9.31 -36.85
CA LYS A 247 -4.35 -8.25 -37.71
C LYS A 247 -5.08 -7.18 -36.92
N LEU A 248 -5.84 -7.54 -35.91
CA LEU A 248 -6.51 -6.56 -35.05
C LEU A 248 -5.52 -5.68 -34.28
N TYR A 249 -4.37 -6.26 -33.87
CA TYR A 249 -3.38 -5.55 -33.07
C TYR A 249 -2.43 -4.68 -33.91
N PHE A 250 -1.85 -5.24 -34.98
CA PHE A 250 -0.86 -4.55 -35.84
C PHE A 250 -1.44 -3.95 -37.13
N ASN A 251 -2.75 -4.06 -37.33
CA ASN A 251 -3.46 -3.60 -38.53
C ASN A 251 -2.99 -4.23 -39.86
N CYS A 252 -2.28 -5.36 -39.79
CA CYS A 252 -1.84 -6.16 -40.93
C CYS A 252 -1.74 -7.63 -40.53
N THR A 253 -1.85 -8.55 -41.47
CA THR A 253 -1.73 -9.99 -41.20
C THR A 253 -0.27 -10.39 -40.89
N PRO A 254 -0.03 -11.50 -40.17
CA PRO A 254 1.33 -12.00 -39.94
C PRO A 254 2.13 -12.19 -41.25
N ARG A 255 1.45 -12.61 -42.32
CA ARG A 255 2.06 -12.82 -43.64
C ARG A 255 2.45 -11.52 -44.33
N GLU A 256 1.60 -10.49 -44.26
CA GLU A 256 1.93 -9.16 -44.75
C GLU A 256 3.11 -8.57 -43.96
N PHE A 257 3.08 -8.71 -42.63
CA PHE A 257 4.15 -8.23 -41.76
C PHE A 257 5.50 -8.91 -42.06
N SER A 258 5.52 -10.23 -42.23
CA SER A 258 6.73 -10.99 -42.57
C SER A 258 7.32 -10.61 -43.92
N LYS A 259 6.48 -10.30 -44.92
CA LYS A 259 6.94 -9.92 -46.27
C LYS A 259 7.56 -8.53 -46.34
N ASN A 260 7.15 -7.62 -45.45
CA ASN A 260 7.68 -6.26 -45.41
C ASN A 260 9.10 -6.19 -44.80
N MET A 261 9.69 -7.33 -44.44
CA MET A 261 11.02 -7.47 -43.82
C MET A 261 12.05 -8.13 -44.75
N ASP A 262 11.62 -8.60 -45.93
CA ASP A 262 12.50 -9.04 -47.04
C ASP A 262 12.82 -7.85 -47.96
#